data_AF-A0A838R6Q1-F1
#
_entry.id   AF-A0A838R6Q1-F1
#
_cell.length_a   1.000
_cell.length_b   1.000
_cell.length_c   1.000
_cell.angle_alpha   90.00
_cell.angle_beta   90.00
_cell.angle_gamma   90.00
#
_symmetry.space_group_name_H-M   'P 1'
#
loop_
_entity.id
_entity.type
_entity.pdbx_description
1 polymer ?
#
loop_
_entity_poly.entity_id
_entity_poly.type
_entity_poly.pdbx_seq_one_letter_code
_entity_poly.pdbx_strand_id
1 'polypeptide(L)'
;MPTMEPRFTPDFSLSGALLAFGLLLAGCGGGPEPNVPTTITLDPAALDFAAVGETRQLAPTVLDQRGDPLEGTPVTWSSSDPAVITVDAAGLVTAQ
;
A
#
# COMPACT_ATOMS: atom_id res chain seq x y z
N MET A 1 -2.84 -39.09 -11.10
CA MET A 1 -3.86 -39.24 -12.16
C MET A 1 -4.51 -40.60 -11.97
N PRO A 2 -5.81 -40.70 -11.63
CA PRO A 2 -6.89 -39.79 -12.04
C PRO A 2 -7.40 -38.80 -10.98
N THR A 3 -7.94 -37.72 -11.54
CA THR A 3 -8.68 -36.57 -11.01
C THR A 3 -10.14 -36.95 -10.76
N MET A 4 -10.78 -36.48 -9.67
CA MET A 4 -12.15 -35.96 -9.72
C MET A 4 -12.57 -35.23 -8.42
N GLU A 5 -13.32 -34.18 -8.66
CA GLU A 5 -13.72 -33.01 -7.87
C GLU A 5 -14.91 -33.22 -6.92
N PRO A 6 -15.22 -32.25 -6.03
CA PRO A 6 -15.97 -32.43 -4.80
C PRO A 6 -17.48 -32.29 -5.03
N ARG A 7 -18.26 -33.12 -4.32
CA ARG A 7 -19.72 -32.94 -4.25
C ARG A 7 -20.16 -33.02 -2.79
N PHE A 8 -19.86 -31.95 -2.07
CA PHE A 8 -20.53 -31.65 -0.82
C PHE A 8 -21.79 -30.85 -1.18
N THR A 9 -22.89 -31.56 -1.40
CA THR A 9 -24.22 -30.96 -1.50
C THR A 9 -24.77 -30.82 -0.08
N PRO A 10 -24.93 -29.61 0.49
CA PRO A 10 -25.74 -29.48 1.69
C PRO A 10 -27.22 -29.55 1.31
N ASP A 11 -27.82 -30.70 1.56
CA ASP A 11 -29.27 -30.91 1.51
C ASP A 11 -29.91 -30.20 2.71
N PHE A 12 -30.46 -29.00 2.48
CA PHE A 12 -31.31 -28.33 3.45
C PHE A 12 -32.77 -28.43 3.00
N SER A 13 -33.35 -29.60 3.26
CA SER A 13 -34.80 -29.80 3.21
C SER A 13 -35.44 -29.23 4.49
N LEU A 14 -36.09 -28.08 4.38
CA LEU A 14 -37.01 -27.56 5.40
C LEU A 14 -38.30 -27.11 4.72
N SER A 15 -39.25 -28.04 4.72
CA SER A 15 -40.58 -27.87 4.15
C SER A 15 -41.47 -27.06 5.10
N GLY A 16 -41.80 -25.84 4.66
CA GLY A 16 -43.09 -25.19 4.90
C GLY A 16 -43.37 -24.59 6.28
N ALA A 17 -43.40 -23.26 6.36
CA ALA A 17 -44.65 -22.48 6.53
C ALA A 17 -44.37 -20.98 6.79
N LEU A 18 -44.99 -20.14 5.94
CA LEU A 18 -45.51 -18.78 6.21
C LEU A 18 -44.58 -17.71 6.81
N LEU A 19 -44.15 -16.74 5.98
CA LEU A 19 -44.48 -15.30 6.06
C LEU A 19 -43.46 -14.41 5.30
N ALA A 20 -44.00 -13.53 4.45
CA ALA A 20 -43.43 -12.27 3.95
C ALA A 20 -42.19 -12.26 3.01
N PHE A 21 -42.30 -11.34 2.05
CA PHE A 21 -41.37 -10.94 0.99
C PHE A 21 -39.99 -10.52 1.57
N GLY A 22 -38.89 -11.08 1.04
CA GLY A 22 -37.54 -10.73 1.48
C GLY A 22 -36.50 -11.05 0.41
N LEU A 23 -36.13 -10.03 -0.34
CA LEU A 23 -35.18 -9.96 -1.44
C LEU A 23 -33.93 -10.87 -1.33
N LEU A 24 -33.71 -11.65 -2.38
CA LEU A 24 -32.51 -12.46 -2.60
C LEU A 24 -31.35 -11.52 -3.01
N LEU A 25 -30.46 -11.16 -2.09
CA LEU A 25 -29.14 -10.61 -2.45
C LEU A 25 -28.08 -11.26 -1.56
N ALA A 26 -27.43 -12.26 -2.12
CA ALA A 26 -26.11 -12.70 -1.69
C ALA A 26 -25.15 -11.50 -1.77
N GLY A 27 -24.90 -10.84 -0.64
CA GLY A 27 -23.83 -9.85 -0.51
C GLY A 27 -22.50 -10.59 -0.57
N CYS A 28 -22.01 -10.90 -1.77
CA CYS A 28 -20.65 -11.39 -1.93
C CYS A 28 -19.70 -10.18 -1.76
N GLY A 29 -18.91 -10.24 -0.69
CA GLY A 29 -17.70 -9.48 -0.40
C GLY A 29 -17.41 -8.24 -1.25
N GLY A 30 -17.90 -7.09 -0.80
CA GLY A 30 -17.42 -5.78 -1.24
C GLY A 30 -16.82 -5.04 -0.05
N GLY A 31 -15.84 -5.64 0.63
CA GLY A 31 -15.05 -4.90 1.61
C GLY A 31 -14.20 -3.85 0.90
N PRO A 32 -13.89 -2.70 1.52
CA PRO A 32 -12.95 -1.76 0.93
C PRO A 32 -11.60 -2.47 0.78
N GLU A 33 -11.10 -2.52 -0.45
CA GLU A 33 -9.79 -3.10 -0.73
C GLU A 33 -8.71 -2.24 -0.05
N PRO A 34 -7.74 -2.84 0.67
CA PRO A 34 -6.69 -2.08 1.31
C PRO A 34 -5.90 -1.24 0.30
N ASN A 35 -5.54 -0.02 0.68
CA ASN A 35 -4.66 0.80 -0.14
C ASN A 35 -3.24 0.24 -0.03
N VAL A 36 -2.56 0.05 -1.16
CA VAL A 36 -1.22 -0.53 -1.22
C VAL A 36 -0.26 0.49 -1.79
N PRO A 37 0.86 0.79 -1.12
CA PRO A 37 1.86 1.72 -1.63
C PRO A 37 2.45 1.20 -2.94
N THR A 38 2.38 2.03 -3.98
CA THR A 38 2.80 1.66 -5.34
C THR A 38 3.86 2.60 -5.90
N THR A 39 3.82 3.87 -5.52
CA THR A 39 4.75 4.88 -6.03
C THR A 39 5.30 5.73 -4.90
N ILE A 40 6.56 6.13 -5.01
CA ILE A 40 7.19 7.11 -4.14
C ILE A 40 7.73 8.25 -4.99
N THR A 41 7.39 9.48 -4.65
CA THR A 41 7.92 10.69 -5.28
C THR A 41 8.71 11.50 -4.26
N LEU A 42 9.76 12.18 -4.70
CA LEU A 42 10.61 13.01 -3.87
C LEU A 42 10.50 14.46 -4.32
N ASP A 43 10.33 15.37 -3.35
CA ASP A 43 10.49 16.79 -3.56
C ASP A 43 11.58 17.34 -2.61
N PRO A 44 12.63 17.98 -3.15
CA PRO A 44 13.01 18.05 -4.56
C PRO A 44 13.54 16.71 -5.11
N ALA A 45 13.42 16.49 -6.43
CA ALA A 45 13.91 15.26 -7.08
C ALA A 45 15.44 15.23 -7.28
N ALA A 46 16.09 16.39 -7.24
CA ALA A 46 17.53 16.54 -7.32
C ALA A 46 17.99 17.60 -6.30
N LEU A 47 19.18 17.40 -5.76
CA LEU A 47 19.79 18.27 -4.77
C LEU A 47 21.17 18.70 -5.24
N ASP A 48 21.41 20.02 -5.18
CA ASP A 48 22.72 20.62 -5.38
C ASP A 48 23.24 21.16 -4.05
N PHE A 49 24.54 20.97 -3.83
CA PHE A 49 25.26 21.44 -2.64
C PHE A 49 26.41 22.34 -3.08
N ALA A 50 26.52 23.51 -2.47
CA ALA A 50 27.58 24.47 -2.75
C ALA A 50 28.81 24.25 -1.86
N ALA A 51 28.66 23.55 -0.74
CA ALA A 51 29.73 23.28 0.21
C ALA A 51 29.56 21.94 0.94
N VAL A 52 30.70 21.43 1.42
CA VAL A 52 30.74 20.30 2.36
C VAL A 52 30.06 20.68 3.67
N GLY A 53 29.27 19.77 4.23
CA GLY A 53 28.48 19.97 5.45
C GLY A 53 27.15 20.69 5.22
N GLU A 54 26.85 21.11 3.99
CA GLU A 54 25.53 21.67 3.67
C GLU A 54 24.46 20.58 3.77
N THR A 55 23.29 20.97 4.28
CA THR A 55 22.16 20.08 4.49
C THR A 55 20.95 20.48 3.65
N ARG A 56 20.19 19.48 3.22
CA ARG A 56 18.95 19.63 2.44
C ARG A 56 17.93 18.61 2.91
N GLN A 57 16.67 19.02 2.97
CA GLN A 57 15.57 18.15 3.36
C GLN A 57 14.95 17.50 2.13
N LEU A 58 14.75 16.19 2.16
CA LEU A 58 13.86 15.49 1.23
C LEU A 58 12.49 15.30 1.85
N ALA A 59 11.45 15.55 1.07
CA ALA A 59 10.07 15.25 1.42
C ALA A 59 9.55 14.12 0.51
N PRO A 60 9.37 12.90 1.02
CA PRO A 60 8.78 11.82 0.25
C PRO A 60 7.25 11.93 0.27
N THR A 61 6.61 11.59 -0.85
CA THR A 61 5.17 11.35 -0.92
C THR A 61 4.97 9.93 -1.42
N VAL A 62 4.28 9.10 -0.64
CA VAL A 62 3.92 7.74 -1.02
C VAL A 62 2.51 7.76 -1.58
N LEU A 63 2.31 7.15 -2.74
CA LEU A 63 1.03 7.07 -3.42
C LEU A 63 0.55 5.61 -3.50
N ASP A 64 -0.76 5.42 -3.40
CA ASP A 64 -1.41 4.11 -3.56
C ASP A 64 -1.56 3.69 -5.03
N GLN A 65 -2.18 2.52 -5.26
CA GLN A 65 -2.43 1.99 -6.60
C GLN A 65 -3.39 2.82 -7.46
N ARG A 66 -4.09 3.80 -6.88
CA ARG A 66 -5.00 4.74 -7.55
C ARG A 66 -4.40 6.14 -7.68
N GLY A 67 -3.20 6.37 -7.13
CA GLY A 67 -2.51 7.67 -7.14
C GLY A 67 -2.86 8.58 -5.96
N ASP A 68 -3.58 8.07 -4.95
CA ASP A 68 -3.92 8.84 -3.75
C ASP A 68 -2.75 8.81 -2.74
N PRO A 69 -2.46 9.92 -2.03
CA PRO A 69 -1.40 9.95 -1.03
C PRO A 69 -1.69 9.04 0.17
N LEU A 70 -0.67 8.31 0.60
CA LEU A 70 -0.68 7.41 1.76
C LEU A 70 0.14 7.96 2.90
N GLU A 71 -0.55 8.62 3.81
CA GLU A 71 0.01 9.15 5.05
C GLU A 71 0.45 8.03 6.01
N GLY A 72 1.49 8.30 6.79
CA GLY A 72 1.97 7.38 7.83
C GLY A 72 2.71 6.13 7.30
N THR A 73 2.99 6.06 6.00
CA THR A 73 3.82 4.98 5.45
C THR A 73 5.29 5.22 5.82
N PRO A 74 5.97 4.27 6.50
CA PRO A 74 7.36 4.46 6.88
C PRO A 74 8.26 4.43 5.63
N VAL A 75 9.15 5.42 5.53
CA VAL A 75 10.16 5.52 4.47
C VAL A 75 11.54 5.26 5.09
N THR A 76 12.33 4.39 4.46
CA THR A 76 13.71 4.12 4.87
C THR A 76 14.65 4.72 3.85
N TRP A 77 15.68 5.43 4.32
CA TRP A 77 16.64 6.13 3.49
C TRP A 77 17.97 5.38 3.43
N SER A 78 18.64 5.49 2.29
CA SER A 78 20.03 5.07 2.12
C SER A 78 20.69 5.91 1.03
N SER A 79 22.00 6.09 1.13
CA SER A 79 22.81 6.73 0.09
C SER A 79 23.58 5.67 -0.67
N SER A 80 23.64 5.80 -2.00
CA SER A 80 24.48 4.94 -2.84
C SER A 80 25.97 5.20 -2.64
N ASP A 81 26.34 6.41 -2.19
CA ASP A 81 27.71 6.79 -1.87
C ASP A 81 27.76 7.59 -0.55
N PRO A 82 27.86 6.89 0.60
CA PRO A 82 27.95 7.51 1.91
C PRO A 82 29.19 8.38 2.13
N ALA A 83 30.22 8.25 1.30
CA ALA A 83 31.43 9.08 1.40
C ALA A 83 31.25 10.48 0.78
N VAL A 84 30.22 10.66 -0.05
CA VAL A 84 29.89 11.94 -0.69
C VAL A 84 28.62 12.54 -0.06
N ILE A 85 27.61 11.72 0.20
CA ILE A 85 26.31 12.14 0.73
C ILE A 85 25.85 11.15 1.80
N THR A 86 25.46 11.67 2.97
CA THR A 86 24.72 10.89 3.99
C THR A 86 23.27 11.36 4.07
N VAL A 87 22.37 10.49 4.49
CA VAL A 87 20.95 10.80 4.72
C VAL A 87 20.51 10.15 6.03
N ASP A 88 19.79 10.90 6.87
CA ASP A 88 19.29 10.41 8.14
C ASP A 88 17.88 9.78 8.02
N ALA A 89 17.33 9.29 9.14
CA ALA A 89 16.00 8.68 9.17
C ALA A 89 14.86 9.67 8.89
N ALA A 90 15.08 10.98 9.07
CA ALA A 90 14.12 12.02 8.77
C ALA A 90 14.21 12.50 7.31
N GLY A 91 15.15 11.99 6.51
CA GLY A 91 15.36 12.44 5.14
C GLY A 91 16.21 13.71 5.04
N LEU A 92 16.96 14.06 6.09
CA LEU A 92 17.94 15.14 6.04
C LEU A 92 19.22 14.64 5.37
N VAL A 93 19.54 15.22 4.22
CA VAL A 93 20.70 14.89 3.40
C VAL A 93 21.84 15.83 3.72
N THR A 94 23.05 15.31 3.93
CA THR A 94 24.26 16.08 4.28
C THR A 94 25.42 15.74 3.34
N ALA A 95 26.01 16.76 2.73
CA ALA A 95 27.25 16.62 1.96
C ALA A 95 28.46 16.38 2.89
N GLN A 96 29.31 15.40 2.54
CA GLN A 96 30.50 15.04 3.30
C GLN A 96 31.76 15.76 2.82
#